data_AF-A0A4T0X1J3-F1
#
_entry.id   AF-A0A4T0X1J3-F1
#
_cell.length_a   1.000
_cell.length_b   1.000
_cell.length_c   1.000
_cell.angle_alpha   90.00
_cell.angle_beta   90.00
_cell.angle_gamma   90.00
#
_symmetry.space_group_name_H-M   'P 1'
#
loop_
_entity.id
_entity.type
_entity.pdbx_description
1 polymer ?
#
loop_
_entity_poly.entity_id
_entity_poly.type
_entity_poly.pdbx_seq_one_letter_code
_entity_poly.pdbx_strand_id
1 'polypeptide(L)'
;MQNPLQDVTLKIPIRYDAPFKFVDLAEAVDLQASARFQNELKSLLDLKLELIKSNDTDFYKDLYPESEMFIECKLSDINALQVDGYTNYGELYFMLETVNQNDMPFFLTQMIVDHCFKSEIEKYSPDSFYKIENSENDDYYLVHEDERDLPVIANLLNKNYTEQLEVVLHYHVVFSDLIDFDIKTAIMKHTLKLLNNVPNLFKLSIHFDSITTDDLKQYTDDNNDEYDTTQLSELPVFRSIFQSMTLDDNSDKQHAHFIFYPLTPNDETFDKLVNTGLEMDPTSSNFLSIGEWGSVYFPLLNEFGNDGRYEINEKTIAEAFWRFDESLLDSIGVPVENLSLHVRMDSFKRYMTIQYLTKFSGLLYDLKRKLKSQSLSVWSMKRIAELFTESLALREKVLKALKNKETFEALTTSEKMIDRIKLALTE
;
A
#
# COMPACT_ATOMS: atom_id res chain seq x y z
N MET A 1 -30.05 -3.84 -15.39
CA MET A 1 -29.06 -2.76 -15.26
C MET A 1 -27.80 -3.38 -14.70
N GLN A 2 -26.69 -3.35 -15.44
CA GLN A 2 -25.45 -4.02 -15.03
C GLN A 2 -24.72 -3.11 -14.05
N ASN A 3 -24.70 -3.48 -12.77
CA ASN A 3 -23.68 -2.98 -11.86
C ASN A 3 -22.34 -3.54 -12.37
N PRO A 4 -21.37 -2.69 -12.77
CA PRO A 4 -20.14 -3.13 -13.47
C PRO A 4 -19.26 -4.06 -12.62
N LEU A 5 -19.54 -4.14 -11.32
CA LEU A 5 -18.83 -4.98 -10.37
C LEU A 5 -19.62 -6.23 -9.94
N GLN A 6 -20.87 -6.39 -10.39
CA GLN A 6 -21.76 -7.46 -9.95
C GLN A 6 -21.26 -8.87 -10.33
N ASP A 7 -20.52 -9.00 -11.43
CA ASP A 7 -19.92 -10.25 -11.90
C ASP A 7 -18.46 -10.44 -11.42
N VAL A 8 -17.98 -9.54 -10.56
CA VAL A 8 -16.63 -9.60 -10.00
C VAL A 8 -16.65 -10.42 -8.71
N THR A 9 -16.02 -11.60 -8.75
CA THR A 9 -15.69 -12.38 -7.55
C THR A 9 -14.24 -12.15 -7.17
N LEU A 10 -14.01 -11.75 -5.92
CA LEU A 10 -12.67 -11.53 -5.36
C LEU A 10 -12.44 -12.51 -4.19
N LYS A 11 -11.31 -13.20 -4.20
CA LYS A 11 -10.91 -14.12 -3.12
C LYS A 11 -9.71 -13.61 -2.36
N ILE A 12 -9.80 -13.62 -1.04
CA ILE A 12 -8.70 -13.29 -0.13
C ILE A 12 -8.22 -14.59 0.54
N PRO A 13 -7.01 -15.10 0.21
CA PRO A 13 -6.48 -16.30 0.84
C PRO A 13 -5.98 -16.01 2.25
N ILE A 14 -6.36 -16.87 3.20
CA ILE A 14 -5.91 -16.81 4.59
C ILE A 14 -5.43 -18.19 5.00
N ARG A 15 -4.19 -18.31 5.47
CA ARG A 15 -3.71 -19.55 6.05
C ARG A 15 -4.03 -19.58 7.54
N TYR A 16 -4.34 -20.77 8.03
CA TYR A 16 -4.52 -20.93 9.47
C TYR A 16 -3.99 -22.27 9.96
N ASP A 17 -3.57 -22.28 11.22
CA ASP A 17 -3.37 -23.51 11.97
C ASP A 17 -4.19 -23.52 13.27
N ALA A 18 -4.54 -24.71 13.74
CA ALA A 18 -5.29 -24.87 14.97
C ALA A 18 -5.05 -26.25 15.63
N PRO A 19 -5.07 -26.32 16.98
CA PRO A 19 -4.81 -27.55 17.73
C PRO A 19 -5.91 -28.60 17.58
N PHE A 20 -7.13 -28.18 17.19
CA PHE A 20 -8.26 -29.06 16.95
C PHE A 20 -8.54 -29.23 15.45
N LYS A 21 -9.15 -30.37 15.10
CA LYS A 21 -9.72 -30.57 13.77
C LYS A 21 -11.13 -29.99 13.76
N PHE A 22 -11.27 -28.79 13.22
CA PHE A 22 -12.57 -28.21 12.90
C PHE A 22 -12.96 -28.61 11.48
N VAL A 23 -14.07 -29.36 11.34
CA VAL A 23 -14.45 -30.00 10.06
C VAL A 23 -15.02 -28.99 9.07
N ASP A 24 -15.75 -27.99 9.57
CA ASP A 24 -16.55 -27.02 8.80
C ASP A 24 -16.09 -25.57 9.00
N LEU A 25 -15.00 -25.33 9.74
CA LEU A 25 -14.54 -23.96 10.07
C LEU A 25 -14.35 -23.07 8.86
N ALA A 26 -13.70 -23.57 7.81
CA ALA A 26 -13.46 -22.80 6.60
C ALA A 26 -14.76 -22.39 5.90
N GLU A 27 -15.72 -23.31 5.79
CA GLU A 27 -17.04 -23.04 5.21
C GLU A 27 -17.85 -22.09 6.08
N ALA A 28 -17.84 -22.29 7.40
CA ALA A 28 -18.55 -21.45 8.35
C ALA A 28 -18.04 -19.99 8.34
N VAL A 29 -16.73 -19.79 8.28
CA VAL A 29 -16.13 -18.45 8.17
C VAL A 29 -16.46 -17.81 6.83
N ASP A 30 -16.35 -18.53 5.70
CA ASP A 30 -16.71 -17.96 4.38
C ASP A 30 -18.20 -17.56 4.34
N LEU A 31 -19.09 -18.38 4.90
CA LEU A 31 -20.52 -18.07 4.99
C LEU A 31 -20.79 -16.84 5.88
N GLN A 32 -20.17 -16.76 7.06
CA GLN A 32 -20.32 -15.62 7.95
C GLN A 32 -19.75 -14.35 7.34
N ALA A 33 -18.55 -14.40 6.76
CA ALA A 33 -17.93 -13.28 6.08
C ALA A 33 -18.78 -12.81 4.89
N SER A 34 -19.23 -13.72 4.04
CA SER A 34 -20.12 -13.43 2.91
C SER A 34 -21.42 -12.75 3.38
N ALA A 35 -22.02 -13.23 4.47
CA ALA A 35 -23.21 -12.62 5.04
C ALA A 35 -22.93 -11.20 5.56
N ARG A 36 -21.78 -10.94 6.19
CA ARG A 36 -21.36 -9.61 6.63
C ARG A 36 -21.09 -8.68 5.45
N PHE A 37 -20.36 -9.15 4.43
CA PHE A 37 -20.08 -8.38 3.22
C PHE A 37 -21.37 -7.94 2.52
N GLN A 38 -22.38 -8.80 2.43
CA GLN A 38 -23.64 -8.49 1.75
C GLN A 38 -24.59 -7.63 2.60
N ASN A 39 -24.73 -7.94 3.90
CA ASN A 39 -25.79 -7.34 4.73
C ASN A 39 -25.33 -6.15 5.56
N GLU A 40 -24.11 -6.20 6.10
CA GLU A 40 -23.57 -5.16 6.99
C GLU A 40 -22.79 -4.13 6.18
N LEU A 41 -21.80 -4.60 5.41
CA LEU A 41 -20.87 -3.75 4.66
C LEU A 41 -21.37 -3.40 3.26
N LYS A 42 -22.40 -4.11 2.79
CA LYS A 42 -23.08 -3.90 1.49
C LYS A 42 -22.12 -3.84 0.30
N SER A 43 -21.06 -4.65 0.32
CA SER A 43 -20.05 -4.67 -0.73
C SER A 43 -20.66 -4.81 -2.12
N LEU A 44 -20.15 -4.04 -3.08
CA LEU A 44 -20.58 -4.11 -4.48
C LEU A 44 -20.03 -5.32 -5.24
N LEU A 45 -19.10 -6.07 -4.63
CA LEU A 45 -18.45 -7.25 -5.21
C LEU A 45 -18.90 -8.55 -4.51
N ASP A 46 -18.69 -9.69 -5.16
CA ASP A 46 -18.74 -11.00 -4.51
C ASP A 46 -17.40 -11.29 -3.81
N LEU A 47 -17.24 -10.78 -2.59
CA LEU A 47 -16.06 -11.00 -1.72
C LEU A 47 -16.14 -12.36 -1.02
N LYS A 48 -15.02 -13.12 -1.03
CA LYS A 48 -14.91 -14.41 -0.34
C LYS A 48 -13.61 -14.55 0.42
N LEU A 49 -13.69 -15.18 1.60
CA LEU A 49 -12.51 -15.54 2.39
C LEU A 49 -12.18 -17.01 2.13
N GLU A 50 -10.98 -17.28 1.60
CA GLU A 50 -10.53 -18.65 1.38
C GLU A 50 -9.59 -19.07 2.50
N LEU A 51 -10.16 -19.71 3.53
CA LEU A 51 -9.38 -20.31 4.62
C LEU A 51 -8.71 -21.61 4.19
N ILE A 52 -7.39 -21.64 4.25
CA ILE A 52 -6.55 -22.76 3.86
C ILE A 52 -5.87 -23.30 5.12
N LYS A 53 -6.23 -24.52 5.51
CA LYS A 53 -5.57 -25.18 6.64
C LYS A 53 -4.11 -25.45 6.29
N SER A 54 -3.23 -25.01 7.18
CA SER A 54 -1.80 -25.25 7.12
C SER A 54 -1.40 -26.50 7.91
N ASN A 55 -0.24 -27.08 7.60
CA ASN A 55 0.43 -28.03 8.48
C ASN A 55 1.52 -27.26 9.25
N ASP A 56 1.56 -27.45 10.57
CA ASP A 56 2.56 -26.88 11.50
C ASP A 56 4.01 -26.94 10.98
N THR A 57 4.35 -28.00 10.23
CA THR A 57 5.71 -28.24 9.71
C THR A 57 6.16 -27.23 8.65
N ASP A 58 5.24 -26.53 8.00
CA ASP A 58 5.54 -25.67 6.85
C ASP A 58 6.01 -24.27 7.28
N PHE A 59 5.80 -23.87 8.54
CA PHE A 59 5.95 -22.49 9.01
C PHE A 59 6.78 -22.31 10.29
N TYR A 60 7.61 -23.30 10.67
CA TYR A 60 8.53 -23.16 11.81
C TYR A 60 9.54 -22.00 11.59
N LYS A 61 9.68 -21.12 12.60
CA LYS A 61 10.70 -20.04 12.70
C LYS A 61 10.57 -18.90 11.68
N ASP A 62 9.54 -18.08 11.81
CA ASP A 62 9.43 -16.80 11.07
C ASP A 62 9.39 -16.95 9.54
N LEU A 63 9.06 -18.15 9.04
CA LEU A 63 8.96 -18.47 7.61
C LEU A 63 7.51 -18.42 7.14
N TYR A 64 6.74 -17.42 7.58
CA TYR A 64 5.36 -17.20 7.13
C TYR A 64 5.31 -16.92 5.62
N PRO A 65 4.18 -17.19 4.93
CA PRO A 65 4.05 -16.80 3.54
C PRO A 65 4.25 -15.29 3.41
N GLU A 66 5.14 -14.85 2.53
CA GLU A 66 5.43 -13.41 2.39
C GLU A 66 4.20 -12.60 1.96
N SER A 67 3.26 -13.22 1.25
CA SER A 67 2.12 -12.55 0.61
C SER A 67 0.74 -13.04 1.09
N GLU A 68 0.67 -13.85 2.15
CA GLU A 68 -0.60 -14.33 2.72
C GLU A 68 -0.60 -14.14 4.23
N MET A 69 -1.76 -13.76 4.79
CA MET A 69 -1.94 -13.70 6.24
C MET A 69 -1.95 -15.12 6.82
N PHE A 70 -1.19 -15.34 7.89
CA PHE A 70 -1.20 -16.57 8.67
C PHE A 70 -1.82 -16.33 10.05
N ILE A 71 -2.79 -17.17 10.40
CA ILE A 71 -3.48 -17.11 11.69
C ILE A 71 -3.24 -18.39 12.50
N GLU A 72 -2.58 -18.27 13.64
CA GLU A 72 -2.45 -19.37 14.59
C GLU A 72 -3.57 -19.32 15.63
N CYS A 73 -4.41 -20.35 15.66
CA CYS A 73 -5.45 -20.49 16.66
C CYS A 73 -4.87 -21.21 17.89
N LYS A 74 -4.86 -20.59 19.07
CA LYS A 74 -4.27 -21.13 20.31
C LYS A 74 -5.33 -21.37 21.38
N LEU A 75 -5.30 -22.55 22.00
CA LEU A 75 -6.12 -22.81 23.18
C LEU A 75 -5.60 -21.99 24.36
N SER A 76 -6.49 -21.27 25.04
CA SER A 76 -6.18 -20.34 26.13
C SER A 76 -7.27 -20.32 27.19
N ASP A 77 -6.98 -19.67 28.31
CA ASP A 77 -7.92 -19.41 29.40
C ASP A 77 -8.82 -18.19 29.12
N ILE A 78 -8.53 -17.43 28.05
CA ILE A 78 -9.30 -16.27 27.60
C ILE A 78 -9.47 -16.28 26.09
N ASN A 79 -10.52 -15.61 25.60
CA ASN A 79 -10.64 -15.26 24.18
C ASN A 79 -9.89 -13.94 23.93
N ALA A 80 -8.93 -13.95 23.01
CA ALA A 80 -8.17 -12.76 22.65
C ALA A 80 -7.70 -12.81 21.19
N LEU A 81 -7.42 -11.64 20.63
CA LEU A 81 -6.95 -11.47 19.26
C LEU A 81 -5.67 -10.66 19.30
N GLN A 82 -4.66 -11.09 18.56
CA GLN A 82 -3.44 -10.34 18.31
C GLN A 82 -3.13 -10.39 16.82
N VAL A 83 -2.74 -9.26 16.24
CA VAL A 83 -2.29 -9.15 14.85
C VAL A 83 -0.97 -8.39 14.86
N ASP A 84 0.05 -9.02 14.30
CA ASP A 84 1.37 -8.43 14.08
C ASP A 84 1.52 -8.03 12.61
N GLY A 85 1.37 -6.73 12.36
CA GLY A 85 1.56 -6.13 11.05
C GLY A 85 2.99 -6.22 10.53
N TYR A 86 4.00 -6.56 11.34
CA TYR A 86 5.37 -6.73 10.84
C TYR A 86 5.57 -8.09 10.13
N THR A 87 4.94 -9.16 10.63
CA THR A 87 5.25 -10.55 10.24
C THR A 87 4.17 -11.29 9.44
N ASN A 88 3.09 -10.62 9.01
CA ASN A 88 1.89 -11.25 8.40
C ASN A 88 1.23 -12.30 9.30
N TYR A 89 1.34 -12.11 10.61
CA TYR A 89 0.99 -13.10 11.59
C TYR A 89 -0.11 -12.59 12.49
N GLY A 90 -1.00 -13.49 12.89
CA GLY A 90 -1.95 -13.20 13.93
C GLY A 90 -2.26 -14.41 14.77
N GLU A 91 -2.70 -14.15 15.99
CA GLU A 91 -3.03 -15.16 16.98
C GLU A 91 -4.48 -14.98 17.39
N LEU A 92 -5.23 -16.08 17.27
CA LEU A 92 -6.57 -16.20 17.84
C LEU A 92 -6.48 -17.09 19.08
N TYR A 93 -6.54 -16.49 20.26
CA TYR A 93 -6.65 -17.20 21.51
C TYR A 93 -8.13 -17.53 21.77
N PHE A 94 -8.43 -18.80 22.07
CA PHE A 94 -9.80 -19.25 22.31
C PHE A 94 -9.91 -20.24 23.47
N MET A 95 -11.04 -20.21 24.17
CA MET A 95 -11.35 -21.16 25.24
C MET A 95 -12.01 -22.44 24.71
N LEU A 96 -12.00 -23.53 25.49
CA LEU A 96 -12.80 -24.73 25.18
C LEU A 96 -14.31 -24.43 25.10
N GLU A 97 -14.79 -23.47 25.89
CA GLU A 97 -16.19 -23.03 25.84
C GLU A 97 -16.56 -22.44 24.48
N THR A 98 -15.68 -21.64 23.88
CA THR A 98 -15.82 -21.08 22.52
C THR A 98 -15.98 -22.17 21.47
N VAL A 99 -15.23 -23.27 21.61
CA VAL A 99 -15.38 -24.45 20.73
C VAL A 99 -16.74 -25.11 20.93
N ASN A 100 -17.17 -25.29 22.19
CA ASN A 100 -18.45 -25.92 22.51
C ASN A 100 -19.65 -25.08 22.02
N GLN A 101 -19.52 -23.75 22.02
CA GLN A 101 -20.55 -22.82 21.56
C GLN A 101 -20.53 -22.60 20.04
N ASN A 102 -19.52 -23.14 19.33
CA ASN A 102 -19.31 -22.95 17.90
C ASN A 102 -19.05 -21.47 17.50
N ASP A 103 -18.36 -20.73 18.37
CA ASP A 103 -18.05 -19.30 18.17
C ASP A 103 -16.71 -19.07 17.44
N MET A 104 -15.94 -20.13 17.19
CA MET A 104 -14.66 -20.04 16.45
C MET A 104 -14.79 -19.36 15.08
N PRO A 105 -15.80 -19.67 14.24
CA PRO A 105 -15.99 -18.98 12.97
C PRO A 105 -16.24 -17.47 13.15
N PHE A 106 -16.94 -17.08 14.22
CA PHE A 106 -17.23 -15.67 14.50
C PHE A 106 -15.95 -14.90 14.82
N PHE A 107 -15.12 -15.42 15.74
CA PHE A 107 -13.87 -14.76 16.12
C PHE A 107 -12.86 -14.69 14.97
N LEU A 108 -12.75 -15.75 14.14
CA LEU A 108 -11.91 -15.70 12.94
C LEU A 108 -12.42 -14.68 11.92
N THR A 109 -13.73 -14.66 11.67
CA THR A 109 -14.33 -13.68 10.75
C THR A 109 -14.07 -12.26 11.24
N GLN A 110 -14.27 -12.00 12.54
CA GLN A 110 -13.99 -10.70 13.16
C GLN A 110 -12.51 -10.31 13.01
N MET A 111 -11.59 -11.22 13.31
CA MET A 111 -10.15 -10.98 13.14
C MET A 111 -9.81 -10.57 11.70
N ILE A 112 -10.28 -11.35 10.71
CA ILE A 112 -9.93 -11.12 9.31
C ILE A 112 -10.59 -9.83 8.78
N VAL A 113 -11.89 -9.65 9.01
CA VAL A 113 -12.66 -8.55 8.44
C VAL A 113 -12.39 -7.22 9.15
N ASP A 114 -12.33 -7.22 10.48
CA ASP A 114 -12.32 -5.98 11.26
C ASP A 114 -10.91 -5.53 11.68
N HIS A 115 -9.95 -6.46 11.73
CA HIS A 115 -8.58 -6.17 12.18
C HIS A 115 -7.51 -6.34 11.12
N CYS A 116 -7.74 -7.12 10.06
CA CYS A 116 -6.75 -7.37 9.02
C CYS A 116 -7.05 -6.66 7.69
N PHE A 117 -8.26 -6.79 7.14
CA PHE A 117 -8.60 -6.31 5.78
C PHE A 117 -9.67 -5.21 5.77
N LYS A 118 -9.84 -4.52 6.90
CA LYS A 118 -10.94 -3.58 7.09
C LYS A 118 -10.89 -2.47 6.03
N SER A 119 -9.73 -1.86 5.86
CA SER A 119 -9.59 -0.71 4.96
C SER A 119 -9.78 -1.11 3.50
N GLU A 120 -9.29 -2.26 3.06
CA GLU A 120 -9.52 -2.80 1.71
C GLU A 120 -11.01 -3.10 1.50
N ILE A 121 -11.68 -3.73 2.46
CA ILE A 121 -13.08 -4.10 2.32
C ILE A 121 -13.98 -2.86 2.27
N GLU A 122 -13.68 -1.82 3.05
CA GLU A 122 -14.40 -0.55 3.05
C GLU A 122 -14.35 0.15 1.68
N LYS A 123 -13.26 0.01 0.91
CA LYS A 123 -13.14 0.52 -0.47
C LYS A 123 -14.13 -0.12 -1.44
N TYR A 124 -14.73 -1.25 -1.07
CA TYR A 124 -15.72 -1.93 -1.90
C TYR A 124 -17.16 -1.64 -1.47
N SER A 125 -17.35 -0.78 -0.47
CA SER A 125 -18.68 -0.34 -0.02
C SER A 125 -19.32 0.59 -1.06
N PRO A 126 -20.66 0.72 -1.10
CA PRO A 126 -21.34 1.59 -2.05
C PRO A 126 -20.99 3.08 -1.86
N ASP A 127 -20.65 3.47 -0.62
CA ASP A 127 -20.34 4.85 -0.27
C ASP A 127 -19.02 5.31 -0.90
N SER A 128 -18.10 4.39 -1.20
CA SER A 128 -16.85 4.67 -1.92
C SER A 128 -17.02 4.85 -3.43
N PHE A 129 -18.25 4.84 -3.96
CA PHE A 129 -18.50 5.01 -5.40
C PHE A 129 -19.50 6.13 -5.69
N TYR A 130 -19.10 7.00 -6.60
CA TYR A 130 -19.99 7.94 -7.26
C TYR A 130 -20.73 7.26 -8.41
N LYS A 131 -22.05 7.31 -8.37
CA LYS A 131 -22.90 6.92 -9.50
C LYS A 131 -23.02 8.08 -10.48
N ILE A 132 -22.46 7.92 -11.68
CA ILE A 132 -22.56 8.92 -12.75
C ILE A 132 -23.69 8.52 -13.67
N GLU A 133 -24.82 9.22 -13.54
CA GLU A 133 -26.02 9.00 -14.37
C GLU A 133 -25.98 9.86 -15.63
N ASN A 134 -26.50 9.32 -16.73
CA ASN A 134 -26.72 10.10 -17.94
C ASN A 134 -28.05 10.89 -17.84
N SER A 135 -28.04 12.15 -18.21
CA SER A 135 -29.26 12.97 -18.31
C SER A 135 -30.18 12.54 -19.46
N GLU A 136 -29.67 11.83 -20.47
CA GLU A 136 -30.41 11.47 -21.68
C GLU A 136 -31.01 10.06 -21.67
N ASN A 137 -30.56 9.18 -20.77
CA ASN A 137 -31.10 7.83 -20.60
C ASN A 137 -30.82 7.28 -19.21
N ASP A 138 -31.46 6.18 -18.82
CA ASP A 138 -31.24 5.55 -17.52
C ASP A 138 -29.88 4.84 -17.38
N ASP A 139 -28.92 5.02 -18.32
CA ASP A 139 -27.60 4.41 -18.20
C ASP A 139 -26.77 5.14 -17.12
N TYR A 140 -25.98 4.37 -16.37
CA TYR A 140 -25.01 4.92 -15.43
C TYR A 140 -23.73 4.07 -15.42
N TYR A 141 -22.65 4.65 -14.92
CA TYR A 141 -21.45 3.93 -14.55
C TYR A 141 -20.99 4.36 -13.15
N LEU A 142 -20.11 3.58 -12.54
CA LEU A 142 -19.55 3.86 -11.23
C LEU A 142 -18.13 4.40 -11.38
N VAL A 143 -17.79 5.40 -10.57
CA VAL A 143 -16.44 5.94 -10.41
C VAL A 143 -16.11 5.84 -8.92
N HIS A 144 -14.97 5.25 -8.60
CA HIS A 144 -14.55 5.17 -7.21
C HIS A 144 -14.12 6.55 -6.69
N GLU A 145 -14.35 6.85 -5.42
CA GLU A 145 -14.04 8.16 -4.82
C GLU A 145 -12.57 8.55 -4.94
N ASP A 146 -11.66 7.61 -4.65
CA ASP A 146 -10.21 7.80 -4.78
C ASP A 146 -9.73 8.17 -6.20
N GLU A 147 -10.45 7.86 -7.28
CA GLU A 147 -10.08 8.37 -8.63
C GLU A 147 -10.15 9.90 -8.68
N ARG A 148 -11.01 10.51 -7.85
CA ARG A 148 -11.17 11.96 -7.74
C ARG A 148 -10.33 12.54 -6.61
N ASP A 149 -10.32 11.85 -5.47
CA ASP A 149 -9.82 12.40 -4.22
C ASP A 149 -8.33 12.13 -4.00
N LEU A 150 -7.75 11.13 -4.69
CA LEU A 150 -6.31 10.80 -4.63
C LEU A 150 -5.63 11.02 -6.00
N PRO A 151 -4.84 12.11 -6.17
CA PRO A 151 -4.16 12.41 -7.43
C PRO A 151 -3.29 11.27 -7.97
N VAL A 152 -2.63 10.52 -7.09
CA VAL A 152 -1.81 9.35 -7.46
C VAL A 152 -2.65 8.29 -8.17
N ILE A 153 -3.82 7.95 -7.62
CA ILE A 153 -4.73 6.96 -8.21
C ILE A 153 -5.28 7.47 -9.54
N ALA A 154 -5.68 8.74 -9.60
CA ALA A 154 -6.13 9.39 -10.83
C ALA A 154 -5.08 9.32 -11.94
N ASN A 155 -3.81 9.60 -11.62
CA ASN A 155 -2.69 9.54 -12.56
C ASN A 155 -2.45 8.10 -13.06
N LEU A 156 -2.47 7.11 -12.15
CA LEU A 156 -2.33 5.70 -12.50
C LEU A 156 -3.46 5.18 -13.40
N LEU A 157 -4.68 5.70 -13.27
CA LEU A 157 -5.82 5.33 -14.11
C LEU A 157 -5.77 5.99 -15.50
N ASN A 158 -5.21 7.19 -15.60
CA ASN A 158 -5.23 7.99 -16.82
C ASN A 158 -3.99 7.83 -17.71
N LYS A 159 -2.86 7.34 -17.17
CA LYS A 159 -1.65 7.04 -17.95
C LYS A 159 -1.83 5.98 -19.05
N ASN A 160 -0.91 5.94 -20.01
CA ASN A 160 -0.82 4.87 -21.00
C ASN A 160 -0.18 3.61 -20.40
N TYR A 161 -0.43 2.43 -21.00
CA TYR A 161 0.09 1.16 -20.47
C TYR A 161 1.63 1.11 -20.39
N THR A 162 2.33 1.85 -21.25
CA THR A 162 3.80 1.90 -21.25
C THR A 162 4.38 2.94 -20.30
N GLU A 163 3.54 3.77 -19.69
CA GLU A 163 3.96 4.84 -18.78
C GLU A 163 3.91 4.35 -17.34
N GLN A 164 4.85 4.82 -16.53
CA GLN A 164 4.97 4.51 -15.11
C GLN A 164 4.98 5.84 -14.35
N LEU A 165 4.32 5.87 -13.19
CA LEU A 165 4.46 7.02 -12.30
C LEU A 165 5.86 6.98 -11.68
N GLU A 166 6.62 8.05 -11.82
CA GLU A 166 7.96 8.10 -11.25
C GLU A 166 7.86 8.40 -9.74
N VAL A 167 8.37 7.47 -8.93
CA VAL A 167 8.54 7.64 -7.48
C VAL A 167 10.02 7.86 -7.21
N VAL A 168 10.35 9.05 -6.76
CA VAL A 168 11.72 9.48 -6.47
C VAL A 168 11.95 9.36 -4.96
N LEU A 169 12.75 8.38 -4.57
CA LEU A 169 13.11 8.13 -3.18
C LEU A 169 14.45 8.80 -2.88
N HIS A 170 14.42 9.74 -1.95
CA HIS A 170 15.60 10.48 -1.53
C HIS A 170 16.04 10.02 -0.15
N TYR A 171 17.24 9.46 -0.05
CA TYR A 171 17.82 8.99 1.20
C TYR A 171 18.95 9.92 1.62
N HIS A 172 18.75 10.62 2.72
CA HIS A 172 19.70 11.56 3.31
C HIS A 172 20.32 10.94 4.54
N VAL A 173 21.64 10.73 4.56
CA VAL A 173 22.36 10.29 5.77
C VAL A 173 23.18 11.46 6.27
N VAL A 174 22.75 12.01 7.41
CA VAL A 174 23.45 13.10 8.08
C VAL A 174 24.54 12.53 8.99
N PHE A 175 25.69 13.20 9.04
CA PHE A 175 26.90 12.73 9.73
C PHE A 175 27.40 11.38 9.21
N SER A 176 27.34 11.17 7.89
CA SER A 176 27.70 9.90 7.26
C SER A 176 29.15 9.48 7.47
N ASP A 177 30.04 10.42 7.79
CA ASP A 177 31.44 10.17 8.15
C ASP A 177 31.61 9.50 9.52
N LEU A 178 30.60 9.61 10.40
CA LEU A 178 30.60 9.10 11.77
C LEU A 178 29.86 7.76 11.91
N ILE A 179 29.30 7.21 10.84
CA ILE A 179 28.48 6.01 10.87
C ILE A 179 29.11 4.94 9.98
N ASP A 180 29.22 3.70 10.48
CA ASP A 180 29.53 2.55 9.64
C ASP A 180 28.23 1.87 9.17
N PHE A 181 27.67 2.37 8.06
CA PHE A 181 26.39 1.91 7.54
C PHE A 181 26.35 1.92 6.02
N ASP A 182 26.17 0.74 5.43
CA ASP A 182 25.84 0.61 4.02
C ASP A 182 24.33 0.73 3.80
N ILE A 183 23.88 1.98 3.75
CA ILE A 183 22.49 2.30 3.45
C ILE A 183 22.03 1.78 2.09
N LYS A 184 22.92 1.68 1.09
CA LYS A 184 22.53 1.19 -0.23
C LYS A 184 22.11 -0.27 -0.15
N THR A 185 22.89 -1.07 0.56
CA THR A 185 22.55 -2.49 0.80
C THR A 185 21.25 -2.62 1.59
N ALA A 186 21.01 -1.77 2.59
CA ALA A 186 19.76 -1.76 3.35
C ALA A 186 18.54 -1.39 2.48
N ILE A 187 18.64 -0.33 1.66
CA ILE A 187 17.58 0.07 0.70
C ILE A 187 17.26 -1.09 -0.26
N MET A 188 18.29 -1.76 -0.78
CA MET A 188 18.09 -2.89 -1.69
C MET A 188 17.36 -4.06 -1.02
N LYS A 189 17.65 -4.31 0.26
CA LYS A 189 17.08 -5.42 1.02
C LYS A 189 15.62 -5.18 1.42
N HIS A 190 15.28 -3.96 1.82
CA HIS A 190 13.96 -3.63 2.39
C HIS A 190 13.03 -3.00 1.34
N THR A 191 13.27 -1.74 0.98
CA THR A 191 12.35 -0.96 0.13
C THR A 191 12.22 -1.47 -1.29
N LEU A 192 13.33 -1.84 -1.95
CA LEU A 192 13.28 -2.28 -3.35
C LEU A 192 12.51 -3.58 -3.54
N LYS A 193 12.60 -4.51 -2.58
CA LYS A 193 11.86 -5.79 -2.65
C LYS A 193 10.35 -5.56 -2.67
N LEU A 194 9.87 -4.56 -1.94
CA LEU A 194 8.46 -4.22 -1.84
C LEU A 194 7.91 -3.67 -3.16
N LEU A 195 8.53 -2.61 -3.69
CA LEU A 195 8.02 -1.87 -4.84
C LEU A 195 8.25 -2.60 -6.18
N ASN A 196 9.24 -3.48 -6.25
CA ASN A 196 9.42 -4.38 -7.40
C ASN A 196 8.26 -5.37 -7.59
N ASN A 197 7.29 -5.45 -6.68
CA ASN A 197 6.07 -6.26 -6.84
C ASN A 197 5.02 -5.63 -7.77
N VAL A 198 5.18 -4.35 -8.16
CA VAL A 198 4.26 -3.62 -9.04
C VAL A 198 5.02 -2.78 -10.10
N PRO A 199 5.95 -3.39 -10.85
CA PRO A 199 6.86 -2.65 -11.73
C PRO A 199 6.13 -1.91 -12.85
N ASN A 200 4.91 -2.29 -13.22
CA ASN A 200 4.17 -1.58 -14.28
C ASN A 200 3.49 -0.31 -13.79
N LEU A 201 3.25 -0.18 -12.48
CA LEU A 201 2.62 1.02 -11.92
C LEU A 201 3.64 2.13 -11.69
N PHE A 202 4.76 1.79 -11.06
CA PHE A 202 5.75 2.74 -10.59
C PHE A 202 7.13 2.51 -11.20
N LYS A 203 7.81 3.62 -11.50
CA LYS A 203 9.22 3.66 -11.84
C LYS A 203 9.98 4.25 -10.67
N LEU A 204 10.92 3.52 -10.11
CA LEU A 204 11.68 3.97 -8.96
C LEU A 204 12.96 4.68 -9.41
N SER A 205 13.17 5.88 -8.90
CA SER A 205 14.42 6.62 -8.98
C SER A 205 14.95 6.79 -7.56
N ILE A 206 16.17 6.30 -7.28
CA ILE A 206 16.76 6.39 -5.94
C ILE A 206 17.89 7.42 -5.97
N HIS A 207 17.79 8.41 -5.10
CA HIS A 207 18.80 9.40 -4.83
C HIS A 207 19.36 9.17 -3.43
N PHE A 208 20.68 9.26 -3.33
CA PHE A 208 21.37 9.05 -2.08
C PHE A 208 22.33 10.20 -1.83
N ASP A 209 22.09 10.89 -0.73
CA ASP A 209 22.86 12.04 -0.30
C ASP A 209 23.55 11.70 1.03
N SER A 210 24.88 11.77 0.98
CA SER A 210 25.77 11.51 2.11
C SER A 210 26.28 12.86 2.61
N ILE A 211 25.75 13.31 3.74
CA ILE A 211 26.05 14.61 4.30
C ILE A 211 27.05 14.41 5.45
N THR A 212 28.29 14.87 5.23
CA THR A 212 29.36 14.76 6.23
C THR A 212 29.33 15.92 7.21
N THR A 213 30.03 15.79 8.34
CA THR A 213 30.23 16.87 9.31
C THR A 213 30.78 18.17 8.67
N ASP A 214 31.61 18.07 7.62
CA ASP A 214 32.15 19.24 6.92
C ASP A 214 31.13 19.91 6.00
N ASP A 215 30.21 19.15 5.40
CA ASP A 215 29.13 19.69 4.56
C ASP A 215 28.15 20.53 5.39
N LEU A 216 27.90 20.15 6.65
CA LEU A 216 27.01 20.87 7.58
C LEU A 216 27.38 22.34 7.78
N LYS A 217 28.67 22.67 7.70
CA LYS A 217 29.15 24.06 7.86
C LYS A 217 28.64 24.96 6.73
N GLN A 218 28.39 24.41 5.54
CA GLN A 218 27.87 25.17 4.40
C GLN A 218 26.37 25.46 4.56
N TYR A 219 25.63 24.55 5.19
CA TYR A 219 24.19 24.66 5.41
C TYR A 219 23.80 25.63 6.55
N THR A 220 24.76 26.03 7.39
CA THR A 220 24.52 26.92 8.54
C THR A 220 24.68 28.41 8.21
N ASP A 221 25.31 28.76 7.08
CA ASP A 221 25.62 30.15 6.70
C ASP A 221 24.53 30.85 5.84
N ASP A 222 23.55 30.11 5.30
CA ASP A 222 22.51 30.62 4.38
C ASP A 222 21.21 31.13 5.08
N ASN A 223 21.33 31.62 6.33
CA ASN A 223 20.21 32.07 7.17
C ASN A 223 19.69 33.49 6.80
N ASN A 224 18.96 33.62 5.69
CA ASN A 224 18.07 34.76 5.42
C ASN A 224 16.62 34.26 5.18
N ASP A 225 15.65 34.80 5.94
CA ASP A 225 14.31 34.22 6.13
C ASP A 225 13.19 34.80 5.26
N GLU A 226 12.26 33.91 4.86
CA GLU A 226 10.81 34.20 4.82
C GLU A 226 9.87 32.94 4.81
N TYR A 227 10.37 31.69 4.78
CA TYR A 227 9.53 30.54 4.35
C TYR A 227 9.32 29.31 5.26
N ASP A 228 9.83 29.22 6.50
CA ASP A 228 9.70 27.96 7.27
C ASP A 228 8.91 28.10 8.59
N THR A 229 7.98 27.16 8.82
CA THR A 229 7.09 27.08 9.99
C THR A 229 7.14 25.71 10.69
N THR A 230 8.04 24.82 10.29
CA THR A 230 8.12 23.46 10.85
C THR A 230 9.00 23.40 12.11
N GLN A 231 8.64 22.54 13.08
CA GLN A 231 9.41 22.31 14.33
C GLN A 231 10.82 21.73 14.10
N LEU A 232 11.16 21.40 12.85
CA LEU A 232 12.43 20.78 12.41
C LEU A 232 13.36 21.77 11.70
N SER A 233 12.93 23.02 11.49
CA SER A 233 13.75 24.07 10.85
C SER A 233 15.05 24.38 11.61
N GLU A 234 15.10 24.03 12.89
CA GLU A 234 16.26 24.15 13.77
C GLU A 234 17.36 23.12 13.49
N LEU A 235 17.06 22.06 12.73
CA LEU A 235 18.05 21.05 12.37
C LEU A 235 18.89 21.52 11.17
N PRO A 236 20.23 21.49 11.28
CA PRO A 236 21.11 21.70 10.14
C PRO A 236 20.70 20.79 8.98
N VAL A 237 20.65 21.35 7.77
CA VAL A 237 20.32 20.67 6.50
C VAL A 237 18.83 20.39 6.25
N PHE A 238 17.98 20.34 7.28
CA PHE A 238 16.54 20.16 7.07
C PHE A 238 15.93 21.26 6.22
N ARG A 239 16.31 22.51 6.52
CA ARG A 239 15.87 23.68 5.75
C ARG A 239 16.25 23.59 4.29
N SER A 240 17.49 23.23 3.97
CA SER A 240 17.95 23.13 2.57
C SER A 240 17.32 21.96 1.84
N ILE A 241 17.14 20.82 2.51
CA ILE A 241 16.44 19.68 1.94
C ILE A 241 15.00 20.10 1.65
N PHE A 242 14.29 20.72 2.62
CA PHE A 242 12.94 21.22 2.43
C PHE A 242 12.81 22.29 1.32
N GLN A 243 13.73 23.25 1.26
CA GLN A 243 13.75 24.27 0.20
C GLN A 243 13.96 23.66 -1.18
N SER A 244 14.91 22.72 -1.30
CA SER A 244 15.13 22.01 -2.56
C SER A 244 13.86 21.29 -3.03
N MET A 245 13.04 20.78 -2.11
CA MET A 245 11.76 20.15 -2.43
C MET A 245 10.72 21.15 -2.94
N THR A 246 10.52 22.28 -2.25
CA THR A 246 9.52 23.28 -2.65
C THR A 246 9.78 23.90 -4.02
N LEU A 247 11.04 23.84 -4.48
CA LEU A 247 11.45 24.35 -5.79
C LEU A 247 11.37 23.30 -6.90
N ASP A 248 11.39 22.00 -6.55
CA ASP A 248 11.36 20.87 -7.49
C ASP A 248 9.94 20.35 -7.78
N ASP A 249 8.91 21.16 -7.49
CA ASP A 249 7.47 20.85 -7.57
C ASP A 249 6.96 20.63 -9.01
N ASN A 250 7.60 19.70 -9.72
CA ASN A 250 7.09 19.08 -10.93
C ASN A 250 5.95 18.14 -10.52
N SER A 251 4.73 18.52 -10.85
CA SER A 251 3.47 17.84 -10.53
C SER A 251 3.37 16.36 -10.91
N ASP A 252 4.31 15.85 -11.70
CA ASP A 252 4.22 14.54 -12.36
C ASP A 252 5.04 13.45 -11.64
N LYS A 253 5.78 13.79 -10.58
CA LYS A 253 6.59 12.85 -9.80
C LYS A 253 6.15 12.82 -8.35
N GLN A 254 6.14 11.63 -7.75
CA GLN A 254 5.98 11.49 -6.30
C GLN A 254 7.36 11.48 -5.64
N HIS A 255 7.62 12.41 -4.74
CA HIS A 255 8.87 12.48 -4.00
C HIS A 255 8.65 11.97 -2.57
N ALA A 256 9.52 11.09 -2.10
CA ALA A 256 9.51 10.63 -0.71
C ALA A 256 10.92 10.69 -0.13
N HIS A 257 11.04 11.28 1.05
CA HIS A 257 12.33 11.55 1.70
C HIS A 257 12.49 10.72 2.96
N PHE A 258 13.61 10.02 3.07
CA PHE A 258 14.05 9.38 4.29
C PHE A 258 15.30 10.10 4.80
N ILE A 259 15.21 10.69 5.98
CA ILE A 259 16.34 11.40 6.60
C ILE A 259 16.81 10.59 7.80
N PHE A 260 17.99 10.00 7.68
CA PHE A 260 18.70 9.35 8.76
C PHE A 260 19.53 10.39 9.51
N TYR A 261 19.12 10.74 10.72
CA TYR A 261 19.73 11.80 11.51
C TYR A 261 20.23 11.26 12.86
N PRO A 262 21.49 10.81 12.95
CA PRO A 262 22.06 10.29 14.19
C PRO A 262 22.21 11.40 15.24
N LEU A 263 21.31 11.44 16.22
CA LEU A 263 21.50 12.28 17.41
C LEU A 263 22.22 11.47 18.48
N THR A 264 23.17 12.10 19.17
CA THR A 264 23.71 11.54 20.41
C THR A 264 22.88 12.05 21.59
N PRO A 265 22.67 11.24 22.66
CA PRO A 265 21.85 11.66 23.81
C PRO A 265 22.33 12.91 24.57
N ASN A 266 23.55 13.40 24.28
CA ASN A 266 24.12 14.61 24.86
C ASN A 266 24.15 15.79 23.85
N ASP A 267 23.47 15.65 22.72
CA ASP A 267 23.40 16.69 21.71
C ASP A 267 22.39 17.75 22.13
N GLU A 268 22.82 19.02 22.25
CA GLU A 268 21.94 20.15 22.52
C GLU A 268 20.79 20.25 21.50
N THR A 269 20.99 19.67 20.30
CA THR A 269 19.98 19.55 19.25
C THR A 269 18.82 18.64 19.65
N PHE A 270 19.08 17.56 20.39
CA PHE A 270 18.03 16.68 20.92
C PHE A 270 17.17 17.42 21.95
N ASP A 271 17.80 18.13 22.89
CA ASP A 271 17.09 18.94 23.89
C ASP A 271 16.23 20.03 23.22
N LYS A 272 16.72 20.65 22.14
CA LYS A 272 15.93 21.63 21.37
C LYS A 272 14.70 21.00 20.71
N LEU A 273 14.82 19.82 20.12
CA LEU A 273 13.69 19.11 19.50
C LEU A 273 12.61 18.71 20.52
N VAL A 274 13.00 18.24 21.71
CA VAL A 274 12.04 17.97 22.79
C VAL A 274 11.32 19.26 23.20
N ASN A 275 12.05 20.38 23.28
CA ASN A 275 11.50 21.68 23.65
C ASN A 275 10.58 22.30 22.58
N THR A 276 10.63 21.87 21.31
CA THR A 276 9.67 22.30 20.28
C THR A 276 8.32 21.58 20.40
N GLY A 277 8.21 20.60 21.30
CA GLY A 277 6.98 19.85 21.57
C GLY A 277 6.89 18.51 20.84
N LEU A 278 7.99 18.04 20.23
CA LEU A 278 8.07 16.70 19.66
C LEU A 278 8.23 15.67 20.78
N GLU A 279 7.35 14.67 20.80
CA GLU A 279 7.46 13.54 21.73
C GLU A 279 8.61 12.62 21.28
N MET A 280 9.80 12.81 21.88
CA MET A 280 10.96 11.96 21.66
C MET A 280 11.34 11.20 22.93
N ASP A 281 11.59 9.90 22.79
CA ASP A 281 12.14 9.07 23.86
C ASP A 281 13.68 9.02 23.73
N PRO A 282 14.43 9.58 24.70
CA PRO A 282 15.90 9.57 24.67
C PRO A 282 16.51 8.16 24.84
N THR A 283 15.70 7.16 25.20
CA THR A 283 16.13 5.79 25.48
C THR A 283 15.85 4.81 24.34
N SER A 284 15.23 5.28 23.26
CA SER A 284 14.94 4.47 22.08
C SER A 284 15.16 5.25 20.78
N SER A 285 15.23 4.55 19.65
CA SER A 285 15.18 5.22 18.36
C SER A 285 13.82 5.90 18.15
N ASN A 286 13.82 7.10 17.58
CA ASN A 286 12.60 7.86 17.29
C ASN A 286 12.38 7.93 15.77
N PHE A 287 11.11 7.85 15.37
CA PHE A 287 10.71 7.97 13.97
C PHE A 287 9.59 8.99 13.87
N LEU A 288 9.79 9.98 13.01
CA LEU A 288 8.84 11.07 12.79
C LEU A 288 8.41 11.07 11.33
N SER A 289 7.14 10.74 11.07
CA SER A 289 6.52 10.94 9.75
C SER A 289 6.17 12.41 9.57
N ILE A 290 6.48 12.97 8.40
CA ILE A 290 6.20 14.37 8.09
C ILE A 290 5.28 14.43 6.88
N GLY A 291 3.98 14.48 7.17
CA GLY A 291 2.93 14.51 6.15
C GLY A 291 3.11 13.41 5.10
N GLU A 292 2.87 13.76 3.84
CA GLU A 292 2.98 12.85 2.70
C GLU A 292 4.39 12.84 2.06
N TRP A 293 5.33 13.67 2.54
CA TRP A 293 6.60 13.90 1.85
C TRP A 293 7.77 13.07 2.38
N GLY A 294 7.72 12.58 3.61
CA GLY A 294 8.84 11.80 4.13
C GLY A 294 8.83 11.50 5.61
N SER A 295 9.98 11.04 6.08
CA SER A 295 10.19 10.67 7.47
C SER A 295 11.61 10.97 7.92
N VAL A 296 11.76 11.20 9.22
CA VAL A 296 13.04 11.36 9.88
C VAL A 296 13.22 10.24 10.88
N TYR A 297 14.37 9.60 10.81
CA TYR A 297 14.77 8.58 11.75
C TYR A 297 15.95 9.07 12.60
N PHE A 298 15.73 9.07 13.91
CA PHE A 298 16.74 9.37 14.91
C PHE A 298 17.16 8.07 15.58
N PRO A 299 18.22 7.39 15.11
CA PRO A 299 18.70 6.15 15.71
C PRO A 299 19.21 6.40 17.14
N LEU A 300 18.99 5.44 18.03
CA LEU A 300 19.73 5.38 19.28
C LEU A 300 21.14 4.82 19.01
N LEU A 301 22.15 5.67 19.16
CA LEU A 301 23.55 5.28 18.99
C LEU A 301 24.15 4.85 20.33
N ASN A 302 24.37 3.55 20.50
CA ASN A 302 24.87 2.96 21.76
C ASN A 302 26.33 2.51 21.71
N GLU A 303 26.87 2.20 20.53
CA GLU A 303 28.19 1.56 20.39
C GLU A 303 29.08 2.36 19.44
N PHE A 304 30.24 2.77 19.95
CA PHE A 304 31.30 3.41 19.17
C PHE A 304 32.33 2.35 18.81
N GLY A 305 32.43 2.06 17.51
CA GLY A 305 33.33 1.07 16.94
C GLY A 305 34.80 1.43 17.12
N ASN A 306 35.66 0.42 16.96
CA ASN A 306 37.11 0.58 17.09
C ASN A 306 37.73 1.47 16.00
N ASP A 307 37.01 1.72 14.91
CA ASP A 307 37.39 2.57 13.79
C ASP A 307 36.98 4.04 14.00
N GLY A 308 36.30 4.36 15.10
CA GLY A 308 35.84 5.71 15.42
C GLY A 308 34.48 6.06 14.81
N ARG A 309 33.68 5.07 14.40
CA ARG A 309 32.32 5.25 13.87
C ARG A 309 31.29 4.55 14.75
N TYR A 310 30.05 5.01 14.72
CA TYR A 310 28.95 4.30 15.35
C TYR A 310 28.53 3.10 14.50
N GLU A 311 28.45 1.93 15.12
CA GLU A 311 27.92 0.73 14.48
C GLU A 311 26.39 0.73 14.61
N ILE A 312 25.70 0.56 13.49
CA ILE A 312 24.24 0.45 13.48
C ILE A 312 23.87 -1.01 13.28
N ASN A 313 23.17 -1.57 14.26
CA ASN A 313 22.70 -2.94 14.15
C ASN A 313 21.61 -3.07 13.07
N GLU A 314 21.54 -4.25 12.45
CA GLU A 314 20.62 -4.55 11.36
C GLU A 314 19.13 -4.44 11.76
N LYS A 315 18.79 -4.73 13.02
CA LYS A 315 17.41 -4.68 13.50
C LYS A 315 16.87 -3.24 13.54
N THR A 316 17.66 -2.31 14.06
CA THR A 316 17.40 -0.87 14.10
C THR A 316 17.17 -0.32 12.69
N ILE A 317 17.97 -0.78 11.73
CA ILE A 317 17.81 -0.44 10.31
C ILE A 317 16.50 -1.01 9.75
N ALA A 318 16.23 -2.29 9.97
CA ALA A 318 15.02 -2.94 9.48
C ALA A 318 13.73 -2.25 9.98
N GLU A 319 13.70 -1.85 11.24
CA GLU A 319 12.58 -1.10 11.83
C GLU A 319 12.40 0.28 11.17
N ALA A 320 13.50 1.01 10.93
CA ALA A 320 13.47 2.32 10.29
C ALA A 320 12.93 2.25 8.86
N PHE A 321 13.43 1.28 8.08
CA PHE A 321 12.96 1.06 6.71
C PHE A 321 11.53 0.58 6.67
N TRP A 322 11.12 -0.30 7.59
CA TRP A 322 9.73 -0.75 7.64
C TRP A 322 8.76 0.41 7.86
N ARG A 323 9.05 1.32 8.79
CA ARG A 323 8.20 2.51 9.03
C ARG A 323 8.22 3.50 7.85
N PHE A 324 9.38 3.66 7.21
CA PHE A 324 9.47 4.49 6.00
C PHE A 324 8.67 3.89 4.85
N ASP A 325 8.82 2.60 4.61
CA ASP A 325 8.09 1.88 3.56
C ASP A 325 6.58 1.89 3.84
N GLU A 326 6.16 1.80 5.10
CA GLU A 326 4.77 1.97 5.52
C GLU A 326 4.22 3.35 5.11
N SER A 327 4.94 4.42 5.47
CA SER A 327 4.57 5.79 5.12
C SER A 327 4.58 6.02 3.60
N LEU A 328 5.51 5.38 2.89
CA LEU A 328 5.58 5.41 1.43
C LEU A 328 4.38 4.72 0.80
N LEU A 329 3.97 3.55 1.30
CA LEU A 329 2.78 2.86 0.82
C LEU A 329 1.51 3.70 1.03
N ASP A 330 1.40 4.35 2.19
CA ASP A 330 0.27 5.24 2.49
C ASP A 330 0.20 6.40 1.49
N SER A 331 1.34 7.06 1.22
CA SER A 331 1.38 8.21 0.28
C SER A 331 1.08 7.85 -1.17
N ILE A 332 1.33 6.60 -1.60
CA ILE A 332 0.97 6.13 -2.94
C ILE A 332 -0.45 5.53 -3.02
N GLY A 333 -1.22 5.62 -1.93
CA GLY A 333 -2.64 5.20 -1.89
C GLY A 333 -2.87 3.72 -1.63
N VAL A 334 -1.90 3.01 -1.03
CA VAL A 334 -2.13 1.63 -0.56
C VAL A 334 -3.03 1.64 0.67
N PRO A 335 -4.07 0.78 0.74
CA PRO A 335 -4.91 0.67 1.94
C PRO A 335 -4.09 0.50 3.23
N VAL A 336 -4.42 1.30 4.25
CA VAL A 336 -3.76 1.28 5.56
C VAL A 336 -4.34 0.11 6.35
N GLU A 337 -3.56 -0.94 6.55
CA GLU A 337 -3.99 -2.16 7.24
C GLU A 337 -2.99 -2.52 8.33
N ASN A 338 -3.45 -3.21 9.36
CA ASN A 338 -2.56 -3.84 10.34
C ASN A 338 -2.01 -5.16 9.79
N LEU A 339 -1.28 -5.09 8.67
CA LEU A 339 -0.74 -6.21 7.91
C LEU A 339 0.65 -5.85 7.39
N SER A 340 1.47 -6.85 7.04
CA SER A 340 2.76 -6.50 6.45
C SER A 340 2.60 -5.82 5.11
N LEU A 341 3.63 -5.05 4.79
CA LEU A 341 3.76 -4.30 3.55
C LEU A 341 3.53 -5.20 2.33
N HIS A 342 3.96 -6.46 2.36
CA HIS A 342 3.75 -7.39 1.23
C HIS A 342 2.29 -7.78 1.05
N VAL A 343 1.55 -8.07 2.12
CA VAL A 343 0.11 -8.37 2.03
C VAL A 343 -0.68 -7.11 1.67
N ARG A 344 -0.30 -5.95 2.22
CA ARG A 344 -0.85 -4.65 1.84
C ARG A 344 -0.66 -4.35 0.35
N MET A 345 0.49 -4.69 -0.22
CA MET A 345 0.73 -4.58 -1.66
C MET A 345 -0.16 -5.51 -2.50
N ASP A 346 -0.48 -6.70 -2.00
CA ASP A 346 -1.44 -7.58 -2.68
C ASP A 346 -2.88 -7.08 -2.58
N SER A 347 -3.26 -6.49 -1.44
CA SER A 347 -4.51 -5.73 -1.29
C SER A 347 -4.56 -4.57 -2.29
N PHE A 348 -3.47 -3.82 -2.44
CA PHE A 348 -3.38 -2.73 -3.41
C PHE A 348 -3.55 -3.21 -4.86
N LYS A 349 -2.95 -4.34 -5.24
CA LYS A 349 -3.15 -4.91 -6.59
C LYS A 349 -4.61 -5.28 -6.85
N ARG A 350 -5.29 -5.87 -5.86
CA ARG A 350 -6.73 -6.19 -5.97
C ARG A 350 -7.54 -4.91 -6.12
N TYR A 351 -7.34 -3.96 -5.21
CA TYR A 351 -8.00 -2.67 -5.21
C TYR A 351 -7.80 -1.91 -6.54
N MET A 352 -6.56 -1.78 -7.03
CA MET A 352 -6.27 -1.14 -8.33
C MET A 352 -6.89 -1.89 -9.51
N THR A 353 -7.00 -3.21 -9.45
CA THR A 353 -7.71 -3.97 -10.49
C THR A 353 -9.20 -3.59 -10.52
N ILE A 354 -9.83 -3.43 -9.34
CA ILE A 354 -11.22 -2.94 -9.25
C ILE A 354 -11.34 -1.52 -9.82
N GLN A 355 -10.38 -0.64 -9.52
CA GLN A 355 -10.31 0.70 -10.11
C GLN A 355 -10.24 0.68 -11.64
N TYR A 356 -9.45 -0.21 -12.22
CA TYR A 356 -9.40 -0.37 -13.67
C TYR A 356 -10.70 -0.95 -14.24
N LEU A 357 -11.42 -1.83 -13.53
CA LEU A 357 -12.71 -2.37 -13.99
C LEU A 357 -13.82 -1.29 -13.99
N THR A 358 -13.86 -0.41 -12.99
CA THR A 358 -14.80 0.72 -12.96
C THR A 358 -14.45 1.73 -14.03
N LYS A 359 -13.17 2.10 -14.18
CA LYS A 359 -12.69 2.98 -15.26
C LYS A 359 -13.04 2.44 -16.64
N PHE A 360 -12.87 1.14 -16.85
CA PHE A 360 -13.22 0.48 -18.11
C PHE A 360 -14.68 0.69 -18.47
N SER A 361 -15.58 0.57 -17.49
CA SER A 361 -17.01 0.80 -17.68
C SER A 361 -17.34 2.23 -18.10
N GLY A 362 -16.65 3.22 -17.52
CA GLY A 362 -16.72 4.62 -17.96
C GLY A 362 -16.22 4.82 -19.40
N LEU A 363 -15.10 4.20 -19.77
CA LEU A 363 -14.55 4.29 -21.13
C LEU A 363 -15.44 3.59 -22.18
N LEU A 364 -16.09 2.49 -21.82
CA LEU A 364 -17.11 1.86 -22.67
C LEU A 364 -18.29 2.79 -22.93
N TYR A 365 -18.71 3.51 -21.90
CA TYR A 365 -19.76 4.52 -22.02
C TYR A 365 -19.32 5.67 -22.96
N ASP A 366 -18.10 6.17 -22.81
CA ASP A 366 -17.54 7.19 -23.70
C ASP A 366 -17.48 6.70 -25.15
N LEU A 367 -17.09 5.44 -25.36
CA LEU A 367 -17.03 4.86 -26.69
C LEU A 367 -18.42 4.77 -27.32
N LYS A 368 -19.42 4.30 -26.55
CA LYS A 368 -20.82 4.28 -26.98
C LYS A 368 -21.32 5.67 -27.39
N ARG A 369 -20.96 6.71 -26.63
CA ARG A 369 -21.33 8.10 -26.95
C ARG A 369 -20.66 8.57 -28.24
N LYS A 370 -19.36 8.31 -28.42
CA LYS A 370 -18.62 8.64 -29.64
C LYS A 370 -19.23 7.98 -30.88
N LEU A 371 -19.55 6.68 -30.79
CA LEU A 371 -20.18 5.92 -31.87
C LEU A 371 -21.56 6.47 -32.28
N LYS A 372 -22.29 7.11 -31.35
CA LYS A 372 -23.59 7.75 -31.65
C LYS A 372 -23.44 9.15 -32.25
N SER A 373 -22.44 9.91 -31.83
CA SER A 373 -22.31 11.33 -32.18
C SER A 373 -21.50 11.57 -33.45
N GLN A 374 -20.68 10.61 -33.89
CA GLN A 374 -19.76 10.78 -35.01
C GLN A 374 -20.05 9.82 -36.16
N SER A 375 -20.02 10.35 -37.39
CA SER A 375 -19.99 9.53 -38.61
C SER A 375 -18.57 9.01 -38.82
N LEU A 376 -18.35 7.73 -38.50
CA LEU A 376 -17.03 7.10 -38.61
C LEU A 376 -16.84 6.41 -39.96
N SER A 377 -15.60 6.37 -40.45
CA SER A 377 -15.24 5.62 -41.64
C SER A 377 -15.39 4.10 -41.39
N VAL A 378 -15.61 3.32 -42.45
CA VAL A 378 -15.68 1.84 -42.34
C VAL A 378 -14.38 1.25 -41.74
N TRP A 379 -13.23 1.86 -42.08
CA TRP A 379 -11.94 1.42 -41.55
C TRP A 379 -11.81 1.69 -40.06
N SER A 380 -12.14 2.92 -39.61
CA SER A 380 -12.18 3.28 -38.18
C SER A 380 -13.14 2.37 -37.42
N MET A 381 -14.34 2.11 -37.96
CA MET A 381 -15.32 1.21 -37.33
C MET A 381 -14.79 -0.21 -37.17
N LYS A 382 -14.09 -0.75 -38.17
CA LYS A 382 -13.46 -2.07 -38.08
C LYS A 382 -12.39 -2.09 -36.99
N ARG A 383 -11.52 -1.08 -36.95
CA ARG A 383 -10.45 -0.98 -35.96
C ARG A 383 -11.00 -0.83 -34.54
N ILE A 384 -12.01 0.01 -34.34
CA ILE A 384 -12.73 0.15 -33.07
C ILE A 384 -13.34 -1.18 -32.63
N ALA A 385 -13.99 -1.91 -33.54
CA ALA A 385 -14.60 -3.20 -33.21
C ALA A 385 -13.55 -4.26 -32.80
N GLU A 386 -12.40 -4.29 -33.47
CA GLU A 386 -11.26 -5.15 -33.10
C GLU A 386 -10.75 -4.82 -31.69
N LEU A 387 -10.43 -3.54 -31.43
CA LEU A 387 -9.93 -3.08 -30.12
C LEU A 387 -10.94 -3.30 -28.99
N PHE A 388 -12.22 -3.06 -29.24
CA PHE A 388 -13.30 -3.35 -28.31
C PHE A 388 -13.36 -4.85 -27.97
N THR A 389 -13.32 -5.72 -28.99
CA THR A 389 -13.34 -7.17 -28.80
C THR A 389 -12.11 -7.66 -28.02
N GLU A 390 -10.92 -7.13 -28.33
CA GLU A 390 -9.70 -7.41 -27.58
C GLU A 390 -9.84 -6.99 -26.10
N SER A 391 -10.39 -5.80 -25.84
CA SER A 391 -10.58 -5.31 -24.47
C SER A 391 -11.54 -6.17 -23.65
N LEU A 392 -12.64 -6.67 -24.27
CA LEU A 392 -13.56 -7.59 -23.60
C LEU A 392 -12.91 -8.94 -23.28
N ALA A 393 -12.10 -9.48 -24.20
CA ALA A 393 -11.36 -10.71 -23.96
C ALA A 393 -10.32 -10.56 -22.84
N LEU A 394 -9.73 -9.36 -22.68
CA LEU A 394 -8.85 -9.05 -21.55
C LEU A 394 -9.64 -8.95 -20.24
N ARG A 395 -10.84 -8.35 -20.25
CA ARG A 395 -11.72 -8.30 -19.07
C ARG A 395 -12.02 -9.71 -18.53
N GLU A 396 -12.35 -10.66 -19.40
CA GLU A 396 -12.62 -12.05 -19.00
C GLU A 396 -11.40 -12.69 -18.31
N LYS A 397 -10.19 -12.39 -18.79
CA LYS A 397 -8.94 -12.85 -18.15
C LYS A 397 -8.73 -12.20 -16.79
N VAL A 398 -9.01 -10.90 -16.64
CA VAL A 398 -8.94 -10.20 -15.34
C VAL A 398 -9.87 -10.86 -14.32
N LEU A 399 -11.13 -11.10 -14.69
CA LEU A 399 -12.09 -11.75 -13.78
C LEU A 399 -11.65 -13.16 -13.36
N LYS A 400 -11.08 -13.93 -14.31
CA LYS A 400 -10.53 -15.25 -14.01
C LYS A 400 -9.34 -15.18 -13.06
N ALA A 401 -8.42 -14.24 -13.29
CA ALA A 401 -7.24 -14.03 -12.44
C ALA A 401 -7.63 -13.64 -11.00
N LEU A 402 -8.58 -12.72 -10.83
CA LEU A 402 -9.10 -12.35 -9.50
C LEU A 402 -9.71 -13.55 -8.76
N LYS A 403 -10.51 -14.36 -9.46
CA LYS A 403 -11.10 -15.59 -8.90
C LYS A 403 -10.05 -16.66 -8.53
N ASN A 404 -8.91 -16.66 -9.22
CA ASN A 404 -7.79 -17.57 -9.02
C ASN A 404 -6.74 -17.06 -8.03
N LYS A 405 -6.91 -15.85 -7.49
CA LYS A 405 -5.94 -15.17 -6.59
C LYS A 405 -4.64 -14.72 -7.28
N GLU A 406 -4.67 -14.58 -8.61
CA GLU A 406 -3.52 -14.16 -9.43
C GLU A 406 -3.48 -12.61 -9.50
N THR A 407 -3.23 -11.93 -8.37
CA THR A 407 -3.38 -10.47 -8.22
C THR A 407 -2.50 -9.67 -9.20
N PHE A 408 -1.27 -10.11 -9.42
CA PHE A 408 -0.36 -9.46 -10.37
C PHE A 408 -0.83 -9.61 -11.82
N GLU A 409 -1.28 -10.81 -12.23
CA GLU A 409 -1.83 -11.01 -13.58
C GLU A 409 -3.11 -10.20 -13.79
N ALA A 410 -3.98 -10.16 -12.78
CA ALA A 410 -5.21 -9.37 -12.80
C ALA A 410 -4.92 -7.89 -13.05
N LEU A 411 -4.01 -7.30 -12.26
CA LEU A 411 -3.59 -5.91 -12.38
C LEU A 411 -3.01 -5.62 -13.78
N THR A 412 -1.97 -6.35 -14.18
CA THR A 412 -1.28 -6.08 -15.46
C THR A 412 -2.18 -6.31 -16.69
N THR A 413 -3.12 -7.25 -16.61
CA THR A 413 -4.09 -7.49 -17.68
C THR A 413 -5.16 -6.38 -17.71
N SER A 414 -5.54 -5.85 -16.56
CA SER A 414 -6.49 -4.73 -16.47
C SER A 414 -5.93 -3.41 -17.03
N GLU A 415 -4.63 -3.15 -16.86
CA GLU A 415 -3.97 -2.00 -17.49
C GLU A 415 -4.01 -2.11 -19.03
N LYS A 416 -3.70 -3.30 -19.57
CA LYS A 416 -3.78 -3.57 -21.03
C LYS A 416 -5.20 -3.43 -21.56
N MET A 417 -6.20 -3.86 -20.77
CA MET A 417 -7.61 -3.73 -21.11
C MET A 417 -8.00 -2.26 -21.30
N ILE A 418 -7.57 -1.40 -20.37
CA ILE A 418 -7.79 0.04 -20.42
C ILE A 418 -7.10 0.69 -21.62
N ASP A 419 -5.86 0.32 -21.89
CA ASP A 419 -5.11 0.83 -23.05
C ASP A 419 -5.83 0.52 -24.38
N ARG A 420 -6.33 -0.70 -24.54
CA ARG A 420 -7.07 -1.10 -25.74
C ARG A 420 -8.33 -0.27 -25.97
N ILE A 421 -9.10 0.01 -24.93
CA ILE A 421 -10.30 0.84 -25.08
C ILE A 421 -9.97 2.33 -25.26
N LYS A 422 -8.90 2.84 -24.63
CA LYS A 422 -8.39 4.19 -24.89
C LYS A 422 -7.98 4.37 -26.36
N LEU A 423 -7.27 3.39 -26.93
CA LEU A 423 -6.93 3.41 -28.36
C LEU A 423 -8.19 3.46 -29.24
N ALA A 424 -9.22 2.68 -28.93
CA ALA A 424 -10.49 2.72 -29.66
C ALA A 424 -11.17 4.10 -29.61
N LEU A 425 -11.01 4.83 -28.50
CA LEU A 425 -11.50 6.20 -28.36
C LEU A 425 -10.71 7.22 -29.18
N THR A 426 -9.51 6.90 -29.66
CA THR A 426 -8.68 7.80 -30.48
C THR A 426 -8.82 7.59 -31.99
N GLU A 427 -9.32 6.42 -32.44
CA GLU A 427 -9.57 6.06 -33.85
C GLU A 427 -10.79 6.76 -34.47
#